data_AF-A0A7Y4B6Z3-F1
#
_entry.id   AF-A0A7Y4B6Z3-F1
#
_cell.length_a   1.000
_cell.length_b   1.000
_cell.length_c   1.000
_cell.angle_alpha   90.00
_cell.angle_beta   90.00
_cell.angle_gamma   90.00
#
_symmetry.space_group_name_H-M   'P 1'
#
loop_
_entity.id
_entity.type
_entity.pdbx_description
1 polymer ?
#
loop_
_entity_poly.entity_id
_entity_poly.type
_entity_poly.pdbx_seq_one_letter_code
_entity_poly.pdbx_strand_id
1 'polypeptide(L)' 'MILPTKVLRPVDSLYCISAFVVDIMQSQDGLDFDALLDELNHKYPIEVSIEKLQHCLDFLFIIGKLELENETLKAVLK' A
#
# COMPACT_ATOMS: atom_id res chain seq x y z
N MET A 1 -3.30 11.25 25.92
CA MET A 1 -2.49 12.17 25.08
C MET A 1 -1.44 11.35 24.36
N ILE A 2 -1.53 11.24 23.02
CA ILE A 2 -0.48 10.63 22.21
C ILE A 2 0.52 11.74 21.90
N LEU A 3 1.53 11.92 22.75
CA LEU A 3 2.70 12.72 22.38
C LEU A 3 3.45 11.95 21.29
N PRO A 4 3.70 12.52 20.09
CA PRO A 4 4.45 11.83 19.05
C PRO A 4 5.92 11.78 19.47
N THR A 5 6.32 10.69 20.12
CA THR A 5 7.71 10.49 20.61
C THR A 5 8.67 10.11 19.49
N LYS A 6 8.16 9.73 18.32
CA LYS A 6 8.94 9.49 17.10
C LYS A 6 8.59 10.52 16.04
N VAL A 7 9.62 11.22 15.56
CA VAL A 7 9.54 11.93 14.29
C VAL A 7 9.33 10.89 13.21
N LEU A 8 8.10 10.80 12.67
CA LEU A 8 7.80 9.96 11.52
C LEU A 8 8.38 10.64 10.28
N ARG A 9 9.34 9.97 9.63
CA ARG A 9 9.81 10.43 8.33
C ARG A 9 8.72 10.12 7.30
N PRO A 10 8.60 10.90 6.21
CA PRO A 10 7.62 10.62 5.16
C PRO A 10 7.70 9.19 4.63
N VAL A 11 8.91 8.64 4.51
CA VAL A 11 9.13 7.25 4.08
C VAL A 11 8.52 6.21 5.01
N ASP A 12 8.35 6.54 6.30
CA ASP A 12 7.74 5.66 7.30
C ASP A 12 6.20 5.84 7.36
N SER A 13 5.63 6.77 6.58
CA SER A 13 4.20 7.08 6.57
C SER A 13 3.40 6.06 5.77
N LEU A 14 2.33 5.54 6.37
CA LEU A 14 1.37 4.67 5.71
C LEU A 14 0.76 5.32 4.46
N TYR A 15 0.55 6.64 4.48
CA TYR A 15 -0.02 7.37 3.35
C TYR A 15 0.92 7.37 2.14
N CYS A 16 2.22 7.56 2.37
CA CYS A 16 3.22 7.54 1.30
C CYS A 16 3.35 6.13 0.69
N ILE A 17 3.41 5.09 1.53
CA ILE A 17 3.48 3.70 1.07
C ILE A 17 2.22 3.36 0.25
N SER A 18 1.03 3.72 0.76
CA SER A 18 -0.25 3.45 0.08
C SER A 18 -0.35 4.10 -1.29
N ALA A 19 0.22 5.31 -1.45
CA ALA A 19 0.24 5.98 -2.75
C ALA A 19 1.08 5.21 -3.78
N PHE A 20 2.23 4.65 -3.38
CA PHE A 20 3.03 3.79 -4.25
C PHE A 20 2.32 2.49 -4.59
N VAL A 21 1.64 1.88 -3.62
CA VAL A 21 0.82 0.67 -3.85
C VAL A 21 -0.24 0.94 -4.92
N VAL A 22 -0.95 2.07 -4.83
CA VAL A 22 -1.95 2.45 -5.83
C VAL A 22 -1.32 2.65 -7.22
N ASP A 23 -0.19 3.34 -7.31
CA ASP A 23 0.53 3.57 -8.57
C ASP A 23 0.96 2.25 -9.25
N ILE A 24 1.43 1.29 -8.45
CA ILE A 24 1.79 -0.05 -8.91
C ILE A 24 0.55 -0.81 -9.42
N MET A 25 -0.54 -0.81 -8.65
CA MET A 25 -1.80 -1.47 -9.02
C MET A 25 -2.46 -0.84 -10.25
N GLN A 26 -2.22 0.43 -10.54
CA GLN A 26 -2.69 1.07 -11.77
C GLN A 26 -1.84 0.70 -12.99
N SER A 27 -0.57 0.39 -12.78
CA SER A 27 0.36 0.10 -13.86
C SER A 27 0.28 -1.34 -14.35
N GLN A 28 -0.28 -2.25 -13.55
CA GLN A 28 -0.35 -3.68 -13.83
C GLN A 28 -1.71 -4.24 -13.37
N ASP A 29 -2.45 -4.88 -14.28
CA ASP A 29 -3.71 -5.56 -13.95
C ASP A 29 -3.43 -6.93 -13.31
N GLY A 30 -4.09 -7.22 -12.19
CA GLY A 30 -4.14 -8.57 -11.60
C GLY A 30 -2.87 -9.02 -10.88
N LEU A 31 -2.22 -8.11 -10.14
CA LEU A 31 -1.10 -8.45 -9.25
C LEU A 31 -1.57 -9.29 -8.06
N ASP A 32 -0.87 -10.39 -7.81
CA ASP A 32 -0.96 -11.11 -6.55
C ASP A 32 -0.22 -10.34 -5.43
N PHE A 33 -0.45 -10.76 -4.18
CA PHE A 33 0.08 -10.06 -3.02
C PHE A 33 1.61 -10.10 -2.97
N ASP A 34 2.23 -11.23 -3.33
CA ASP A 34 3.67 -11.41 -3.25
C ASP A 34 4.38 -10.58 -4.32
N ALA A 35 3.89 -10.59 -5.56
CA ALA A 35 4.42 -9.75 -6.62
C ALA A 35 4.20 -8.25 -6.35
N LEU A 36 3.10 -7.88 -5.70
CA LEU A 36 2.88 -6.49 -5.25
C LEU A 36 3.94 -6.07 -4.23
N LEU A 37 4.27 -6.96 -3.28
CA LEU A 37 5.30 -6.70 -2.29
C LEU A 37 6.69 -6.58 -2.91
N ASP A 38 7.03 -7.47 -3.83
CA ASP A 38 8.31 -7.44 -4.52
C ASP A 38 8.48 -6.16 -5.35
N GLU A 39 7.45 -5.78 -6.11
CA GLU A 39 7.46 -4.55 -6.92
C GLU A 39 7.50 -3.30 -6.03
N LEU A 40 6.78 -3.31 -4.90
CA LEU A 40 6.84 -2.22 -3.92
C LEU A 40 8.24 -2.10 -3.32
N ASN A 41 8.87 -3.21 -2.94
CA ASN A 41 10.24 -3.22 -2.41
C ASN A 41 11.29 -2.86 -3.47
N HIS A 42 10.99 -3.04 -4.76
CA HIS A 42 11.84 -2.58 -5.84
C HIS A 42 11.78 -1.05 -6.04
N LYS A 43 10.59 -0.44 -5.90
CA LYS A 43 10.36 0.99 -6.16
C LYS A 43 10.50 1.88 -4.92
N TYR A 44 10.13 1.38 -3.75
CA TYR A 44 10.08 2.17 -2.53
C TYR A 44 11.49 2.25 -1.89
N PRO A 45 11.90 3.42 -1.35
CA PRO A 45 13.28 3.64 -0.89
C PRO A 45 13.67 2.85 0.37
N ILE A 46 12.71 2.24 1.05
CA ILE A 46 12.93 1.39 2.22
C ILE A 46 12.19 0.07 2.04
N GLU A 47 12.73 -0.99 2.63
CA GLU A 47 12.06 -2.28 2.66
C GLU A 47 10.75 -2.16 3.47
N VAL A 48 9.66 -2.59 2.84
CA VAL A 48 8.31 -2.65 3.39
C VAL A 48 8.05 -4.10 3.78
N SER A 49 7.67 -4.32 5.04
CA SER A 49 7.28 -5.64 5.52
C SER A 49 5.90 -6.04 5.01
N ILE A 50 5.63 -7.34 4.97
CA ILE A 50 4.31 -7.92 4.67
C ILE A 50 3.20 -7.25 5.52
N GLU A 51 3.43 -7.10 6.83
CA GLU A 51 2.46 -6.48 7.74
C GLU A 51 2.13 -5.03 7.36
N LYS A 52 3.14 -4.25 6.95
CA LYS A 52 2.92 -2.87 6.51
C LYS A 52 2.14 -2.81 5.21
N LEU A 53 2.42 -3.72 4.27
CA LEU A 53 1.64 -3.82 3.03
C LEU A 53 0.19 -4.19 3.33
N GLN A 54 -0.06 -5.16 4.20
CA GLN A 54 -1.42 -5.50 4.66
C GLN A 54 -2.15 -4.29 5.23
N HIS A 55 -1.50 -3.54 6.14
CA HIS A 55 -2.08 -2.29 6.66
C HIS A 55 -2.35 -1.23 5.60
N CYS A 56 -1.54 -1.16 4.53
CA CYS A 56 -1.82 -0.27 3.41
C CYS A 56 -3.06 -0.71 2.63
N LEU A 57 -3.19 -2.01 2.35
CA LEU A 57 -4.36 -2.55 1.67
C LEU A 57 -5.64 -2.37 2.51
N ASP A 58 -5.57 -2.64 3.82
CA ASP A 58 -6.67 -2.40 4.75
C ASP A 58 -7.05 -0.92 4.76
N PHE A 59 -6.07 -0.03 4.83
CA PHE A 59 -6.29 1.40 4.77
C PHE A 59 -6.98 1.82 3.46
N LEU A 60 -6.46 1.38 2.31
CA LEU A 60 -7.01 1.66 0.98
C LEU A 60 -8.45 1.11 0.84
N PHE A 61 -8.73 -0.06 1.40
CA PHE A 61 -10.06 -0.64 1.44
C PHE A 61 -11.03 0.20 2.30
N ILE A 62 -10.61 0.59 3.52
CA ILE A 62 -11.42 1.42 4.43
C ILE A 62 -11.79 2.77 3.78
N ILE A 63 -10.86 3.38 3.03
CA ILE A 63 -11.12 4.65 2.34
C ILE A 63 -11.83 4.48 0.98
N GLY A 64 -12.21 3.25 0.62
CA GLY A 64 -12.93 2.94 -0.62
C GLY A 64 -12.11 3.12 -1.89
N LYS A 65 -10.79 3.02 -1.79
CA LYS A 65 -9.84 3.09 -2.93
C LYS A 65 -9.41 1.72 -3.44
N LEU A 66 -9.90 0.65 -2.84
CA LEU A 66 -9.60 -0.72 -3.23
C LEU A 66 -10.90 -1.54 -3.18
N GLU A 67 -11.20 -2.24 -4.27
CA GLU A 67 -12.29 -3.22 -4.35
C GLU A 67 -11.71 -4.62 -4.57
N LEU A 68 -12.32 -5.61 -3.93
CA LEU A 68 -12.04 -7.03 -4.12
C LEU A 68 -13.04 -7.56 -5.15
N GLU A 69 -12.60 -7.75 -6.39
CA GLU A 69 -13.36 -8.48 -7.42
C GLU A 69 -12.71 -9.86 -7.58
N ASN A 70 -13.45 -10.94 -7.32
CA ASN A 70 -13.00 -12.33 -7.56
C ASN A 70 -11.59 -12.65 -7.03
N GLU A 71 -11.33 -12.38 -5.74
CA GLU A 71 -10.03 -12.62 -5.08
C GLU A 71 -8.86 -11.81 -5.65
N THR A 72 -9.12 -10.88 -6.58
CA THR A 72 -8.13 -9.97 -7.16
C THR A 72 -8.33 -8.55 -6.60
N LEU A 73 -7.24 -7.95 -6.12
CA LEU A 73 -7.23 -6.59 -5.58
C LEU A 73 -7.23 -5.60 -6.75
N LYS A 74 -8.24 -4.72 -6.81
CA LYS A 74 -8.35 -3.70 -7.87
C LYS A 74 -8.44 -2.31 -7.27
N ALA A 75 -7.60 -1.40 -7.73
CA ALA A 75 -7.65 0.00 -7.30
C ALA A 75 -8.87 0.69 -7.92
N VAL A 76 -9.70 1.32 -7.08
CA VAL A 76 -10.89 2.06 -7.51
C VAL A 76 -10.65 3.54 -7.30
N LEU A 77 -10.39 4.22 -8.42
CA LEU A 77 -10.21 5.66 -8.47
C LEU A 77 -11.33 6.24 -9.33
N LYS A 78 -12.45 6.60 -8.68
CA LYS A 78 -13.39 7.59 -9.23
C LYS A 78 -12.79 8.98 -9.18
#